data_AF-A0A1S6FIX9-F1
#
_entry.id   AF-A0A1S6FIX9-F1
#
_cell.length_a   1.000
_cell.length_b   1.000
_cell.length_c   1.000
_cell.angle_alpha   90.00
_cell.angle_beta   90.00
_cell.angle_gamma   90.00
#
_symmetry.space_group_name_H-M   'P 1'
#
loop_
_entity.id
_entity.type
_entity.pdbx_description
1 polymer ?
#
loop_
_entity_poly.entity_id
_entity_poly.type
_entity_poly.pdbx_seq_one_letter_code
_entity_poly.pdbx_strand_id
1 'polypeptide(L)'
;MNELTATSATSAATPVRKVDVKNAQTAKDFEAMFLGQMTKMMLESVEKGEINGGAGEEMFKGILAEKLGTEMANRGGVGLAPMVLDSILKLQQGQ
;
A
#
# COMPACT_ATOMS: atom_id res chain seq x y z
N MET A 1 57.81 18.02 19.03
CA MET A 1 56.62 17.84 19.88
C MET A 1 55.41 18.02 18.97
N ASN A 2 54.58 16.98 18.95
CA ASN A 2 53.46 16.61 18.10
C ASN A 2 52.79 17.63 17.15
N GLU A 3 52.67 17.16 15.90
CA GLU A 3 51.69 17.59 14.91
C GLU A 3 50.27 17.17 15.34
N LEU A 4 49.34 18.13 15.38
CA LEU A 4 47.91 17.87 15.53
C LEU A 4 47.29 17.82 14.13
N THR A 5 47.34 16.63 13.54
CA THR A 5 46.66 16.31 12.29
C THR A 5 45.15 16.33 12.48
N ALA A 6 44.48 17.04 11.57
CA ALA A 6 43.03 17.15 11.51
C ALA A 6 42.37 15.77 11.34
N THR A 7 41.50 15.39 12.27
CA THR A 7 40.55 14.30 12.07
C THR A 7 39.24 14.88 11.56
N SER A 8 39.12 15.03 10.24
CA SER A 8 37.83 15.18 9.58
C SER A 8 37.11 13.83 9.61
N ALA A 9 36.10 13.71 10.46
CA ALA A 9 35.26 12.52 10.57
C ALA A 9 34.51 12.30 9.24
N THR A 10 34.87 11.24 8.53
CA THR A 10 34.12 10.76 7.37
C THR A 10 32.75 10.30 7.84
N SER A 11 31.70 11.05 7.50
CA SER A 11 30.31 10.61 7.63
C SER A 11 30.12 9.36 6.77
N ALA A 12 30.06 8.19 7.41
CA ALA A 12 29.67 6.95 6.75
C ALA A 12 28.21 7.10 6.30
N ALA A 13 28.00 7.43 5.03
CA ALA A 13 26.68 7.47 4.43
C ALA A 13 26.07 6.06 4.49
N THR A 14 24.98 5.92 5.25
CA THR A 14 24.14 4.72 5.20
C THR A 14 23.77 4.45 3.75
N PRO A 15 23.99 3.25 3.21
CA PRO A 15 23.63 2.96 1.83
C PRO A 15 22.12 3.13 1.71
N VAL A 16 21.69 4.12 0.91
CA VAL A 16 20.29 4.30 0.53
C VAL A 16 19.89 3.04 -0.22
N ARG A 17 19.26 2.11 0.48
CA ARG A 17 18.84 0.82 -0.07
C ARG A 17 17.77 1.13 -1.10
N LYS A 18 18.08 0.93 -2.38
CA LYS A 18 17.12 1.16 -3.47
C LYS A 18 15.93 0.23 -3.25
N VAL A 19 14.76 0.82 -2.98
CA VAL A 19 13.50 0.09 -2.93
C VAL A 19 13.26 -0.49 -4.33
N ASP A 20 13.08 -1.80 -4.42
CA ASP A 20 12.66 -2.43 -5.67
C ASP A 20 11.26 -1.91 -6.04
N VAL A 21 11.12 -1.37 -7.26
CA VAL A 21 9.85 -0.88 -7.80
C VAL A 21 8.77 -1.97 -7.74
N LYS A 22 9.16 -3.24 -7.95
CA LYS A 22 8.24 -4.38 -7.85
C LYS A 22 7.71 -4.56 -6.42
N ASN A 23 8.57 -4.43 -5.40
CA ASN A 23 8.12 -4.53 -4.01
C ASN A 23 7.16 -3.39 -3.65
N ALA A 24 7.46 -2.16 -4.10
CA ALA A 24 6.60 -1.01 -3.89
C ALA A 24 5.23 -1.19 -4.58
N GLN A 25 5.23 -1.71 -5.82
CA GLN A 25 4.01 -2.00 -6.55
C GLN A 25 3.19 -3.10 -5.85
N THR A 26 3.81 -4.21 -5.45
CA THR A 26 3.13 -5.27 -4.70
C THR A 26 2.48 -4.74 -3.41
N ALA A 27 3.16 -3.86 -2.68
CA ALA A 27 2.62 -3.26 -1.47
C ALA A 27 1.43 -2.34 -1.76
N LYS A 28 1.47 -1.59 -2.86
CA LYS A 28 0.35 -0.77 -3.34
C LYS A 28 -0.84 -1.63 -3.79
N ASP A 29 -0.58 -2.71 -4.52
CA ASP A 29 -1.61 -3.64 -4.97
C ASP A 29 -2.31 -4.31 -3.78
N PHE A 30 -1.54 -4.65 -2.73
CA PHE A 30 -2.12 -5.14 -1.48
C PHE A 30 -3.06 -4.11 -0.84
N GLU A 31 -2.65 -2.84 -0.75
CA GLU A 31 -3.51 -1.77 -0.23
C GLU A 31 -4.76 -1.58 -1.11
N ALA A 32 -4.63 -1.66 -2.44
CA ALA A 32 -5.76 -1.60 -3.35
C ALA A 32 -6.77 -2.74 -3.11
N MET A 33 -6.28 -3.98 -2.94
CA MET A 33 -7.14 -5.12 -2.61
C MET A 33 -7.85 -4.94 -1.27
N PHE A 34 -7.12 -4.49 -0.25
CA PHE A 34 -7.68 -4.19 1.07
C PHE A 34 -8.79 -3.13 0.97
N LEU A 35 -8.51 -1.99 0.33
CA LEU A 35 -9.49 -0.92 0.14
C LEU A 35 -10.67 -1.38 -0.71
N GLY A 36 -10.46 -2.25 -1.69
CA GLY A 36 -11.54 -2.88 -2.46
C GLY A 36 -12.49 -3.69 -1.57
N GLN A 37 -11.96 -4.50 -0.65
CA GLN A 37 -12.79 -5.24 0.30
C GLN A 37 -13.53 -4.33 1.29
N MET A 38 -12.84 -3.32 1.83
CA MET A 38 -13.47 -2.32 2.69
C MET A 38 -14.63 -1.61 1.98
N THR A 39 -14.38 -1.19 0.74
CA THR A 39 -15.39 -0.53 -0.09
C THR A 39 -16.56 -1.45 -0.36
N LYS A 40 -16.31 -2.71 -0.69
CA LYS A 40 -17.37 -3.71 -0.88
C LYS A 40 -18.27 -3.81 0.34
N MET A 41 -17.69 -3.94 1.54
CA MET A 41 -18.47 -3.96 2.80
C MET A 41 -19.28 -2.67 2.99
N MET A 42 -18.72 -1.51 2.65
CA MET A 42 -19.46 -0.23 2.70
C MET A 42 -20.66 -0.24 1.73
N LEU A 43 -20.49 -0.71 0.49
CA LEU A 43 -21.60 -0.80 -0.48
C LEU A 43 -22.66 -1.83 -0.07
N GLU A 44 -22.25 -2.92 0.58
CA GLU A 44 -23.16 -3.95 1.09
C GLU A 44 -23.94 -3.48 2.32
N SER A 45 -23.39 -2.54 3.10
CA SER A 45 -24.08 -1.97 4.27
C SER A 45 -25.26 -1.05 3.94
N VAL A 46 -25.36 -0.60 2.68
CA VAL A 46 -26.47 0.25 2.23
C VAL A 46 -27.72 -0.60 2.06
N GLU A 47 -28.78 -0.28 2.82
CA GLU A 47 -30.07 -0.96 2.72
C GLU A 47 -30.61 -0.89 1.28
N LYS A 48 -31.04 -2.05 0.77
CA LYS A 48 -31.67 -2.14 -0.54
C LYS A 48 -33.14 -1.73 -0.41
N GLY A 49 -33.57 -0.78 -1.23
CA GLY A 49 -34.97 -0.40 -1.34
C GLY A 49 -35.83 -1.50 -1.99
N GLU A 50 -37.15 -1.31 -1.92
CA GLU A 50 -38.17 -2.21 -2.48
C GLU A 50 -38.02 -2.38 -4.01
N ILE A 51 -37.50 -1.34 -4.69
CA ILE A 51 -37.04 -1.41 -6.08
C ILE A 51 -35.51 -1.30 -6.08
N ASN A 52 -34.84 -2.35 -6.56
CA ASN A 52 -33.38 -2.42 -6.71
C ASN A 52 -33.00 -3.14 -8.01
N GLY A 53 -31.71 -3.13 -8.36
CA GLY A 53 -31.19 -3.76 -9.58
C GLY A 53 -30.95 -5.27 -9.49
N GLY A 54 -31.44 -5.93 -8.44
CA GLY A 54 -31.38 -7.39 -8.26
C GLY A 54 -29.97 -7.97 -8.34
N ALA A 55 -29.84 -9.16 -8.94
CA ALA A 55 -28.55 -9.85 -9.10
C ALA A 55 -27.56 -9.09 -10.00
N GLY A 56 -28.05 -8.27 -10.93
CA GLY A 56 -27.19 -7.44 -11.78
C GLY A 56 -26.45 -6.39 -10.94
N GLU A 57 -27.16 -5.71 -10.04
CA GLU A 57 -26.57 -4.73 -9.13
C GLU A 57 -25.49 -5.35 -8.24
N GLU A 58 -25.71 -6.56 -7.70
CA GLU A 58 -24.73 -7.25 -6.85
C GLU A 58 -23.41 -7.53 -7.59
N MET A 59 -23.49 -8.01 -8.84
CA MET A 59 -22.29 -8.24 -9.65
C MET A 59 -21.53 -6.93 -9.92
N PHE A 60 -22.25 -5.86 -10.28
CA PHE A 60 -21.62 -4.57 -10.57
C PHE A 60 -21.08 -3.87 -9.31
N LYS A 61 -21.68 -4.09 -8.14
CA LYS A 61 -21.17 -3.59 -6.85
C LYS A 61 -19.77 -4.11 -6.55
N GLY A 62 -19.51 -5.40 -6.80
CA GLY A 62 -18.18 -5.97 -6.62
C GLY A 62 -17.12 -5.32 -7.53
N ILE A 63 -17.45 -5.17 -8.81
CA ILE A 63 -16.57 -4.51 -9.80
C ILE A 63 -16.32 -3.05 -9.41
N LEU A 64 -17.37 -2.33 -9.01
CA LEU A 64 -17.28 -0.95 -8.57
C LEU A 64 -16.38 -0.81 -7.34
N ALA A 65 -16.54 -1.68 -6.35
CA ALA A 65 -15.72 -1.69 -5.15
C ALA A 65 -14.24 -1.91 -5.46
N GLU A 66 -13.90 -2.82 -6.36
CA GLU A 66 -12.51 -3.05 -6.80
C GLU A 66 -11.91 -1.81 -7.47
N LYS A 67 -12.65 -1.16 -8.37
CA LYS A 67 -12.19 0.06 -9.05
C LYS A 67 -12.01 1.23 -8.10
N LEU A 68 -12.94 1.41 -7.17
CA LEU A 68 -12.82 2.43 -6.12
C LEU A 68 -11.64 2.14 -5.19
N GLY A 69 -11.46 0.89 -4.75
CA GLY A 69 -10.30 0.44 -3.96
C GLY A 69 -8.97 0.77 -4.63
N THR A 70 -8.86 0.43 -5.92
CA THR A 70 -7.68 0.72 -6.74
C THR A 70 -7.42 2.21 -6.87
N GLU A 71 -8.46 3.01 -7.16
CA GLU A 71 -8.29 4.46 -7.31
C GLU A 71 -7.93 5.13 -5.98
N MET A 72 -8.50 4.68 -4.87
CA MET A 72 -8.12 5.19 -3.54
C MET A 72 -6.65 4.90 -3.23
N ALA A 73 -6.16 3.69 -3.49
CA ALA A 73 -4.74 3.36 -3.35
C ALA A 73 -3.85 4.21 -4.29
N ASN A 74 -4.33 4.51 -5.51
CA ASN A 74 -3.61 5.38 -6.45
C ASN A 74 -3.50 6.83 -5.98
N ARG A 75 -4.52 7.36 -5.30
CA ARG A 75 -4.60 8.75 -4.83
C ARG A 75 -3.94 9.00 -3.48
N GLY A 76 -3.31 8.00 -2.89
CA GLY A 76 -2.58 8.12 -1.62
C GLY A 76 -2.95 7.07 -0.57
N GLY A 77 -4.01 6.30 -0.79
CA GLY A 77 -4.40 5.19 0.08
C GLY A 77 -4.70 5.63 1.51
N VAL A 78 -4.45 4.72 2.45
CA VAL A 78 -4.59 4.94 3.89
C VAL A 78 -3.26 4.78 4.63
N GLY A 79 -2.16 4.58 3.90
CA GLY A 79 -0.82 4.41 4.46
C GLY A 79 -0.45 2.96 4.77
N LEU A 80 -1.21 1.98 4.25
CA LEU A 80 -0.92 0.56 4.42
C LEU A 80 0.24 0.09 3.54
N ALA A 81 0.37 0.64 2.32
CA ALA A 81 1.41 0.24 1.38
C ALA A 81 2.84 0.40 1.95
N PRO A 82 3.23 1.51 2.63
CA PRO A 82 4.54 1.60 3.29
C PRO A 82 4.78 0.50 4.34
N MET A 83 3.79 0.18 5.17
CA MET A 83 3.93 -0.85 6.20
C MET A 83 4.12 -2.26 5.62
N VAL A 84 3.42 -2.54 4.52
CA VAL A 84 3.55 -3.81 3.79
C VAL A 84 4.90 -3.88 3.09
N LEU A 85 5.36 -2.79 2.50
CA LEU A 85 6.69 -2.71 1.89
C LEU A 85 7.79 -3.02 2.90
N ASP A 86 7.72 -2.42 4.10
CA ASP A 86 8.68 -2.70 5.17
C ASP A 86 8.67 -4.18 5.56
N SER A 87 7.48 -4.80 5.58
CA SER A 87 7.32 -6.23 5.87
C SER A 87 7.92 -7.12 4.77
N ILE A 88 7.70 -6.78 3.50
CA ILE A 88 8.30 -7.47 2.35
C ILE A 88 9.83 -7.39 2.43
N LEU A 89 10.38 -6.21 2.75
CA LEU A 89 11.83 -6.03 2.86
C LEU A 89 12.42 -6.82 4.03
N LYS A 90 11.71 -6.93 5.17
CA LYS A 90 12.14 -7.76 6.30
C LYS A 90 12.20 -9.24 5.92
N LEU A 91 11.16 -9.76 5.28
CA LEU A 91 11.10 -11.15 4.83
C LEU A 91 12.24 -11.50 3.84
N GLN A 92 12.58 -10.58 2.94
CA GLN A 92 13.68 -10.76 1.99
C GLN A 92 15.06 -10.81 2.66
N GLN A 93 15.20 -10.26 3.87
CA GLN A 93 16.46 -10.23 4.61
C GLN A 93 16.70 -11.48 5.46
N GLY A 94 15.82 -12.48 5.40
CA GLY A 94 16.01 -13.77 6.08
C GLY A 94 15.87 -13.70 7.60
N GLN A 95 15.00 -12.82 8.11
CA GLN A 95 14.55 -12.82 9.50
C GLN A 95 13.07 -13.18 9.58
#